data_AF-A0A2D8BTE7-F1
#
_entry.id   AF-A0A2D8BTE7-F1
#
_cell.length_a   1.000
_cell.length_b   1.000
_cell.length_c   1.000
_cell.angle_alpha   90.00
_cell.angle_beta   90.00
_cell.angle_gamma   90.00
#
_symmetry.space_group_name_H-M   'P 1'
#
loop_
_entity.id
_entity.type
_entity.pdbx_description
1 polymer ?
#
loop_
_entity_poly.entity_id
_entity_poly.type
_entity_poly.pdbx_seq_one_letter_code
_entity_poly.pdbx_strand_id
1 'polypeptide(L)'
;MAATFTWNIPQVDRQVSSGLITNIHWRLTAVETINGTEYSAECYGSKGVSGDPSAEGFIAYDSVTKDNAIAWVKAALDADEDEDSAAEKEAGLQGQINKKAAPIQASGTPWA
;
A
#
# COMPACT_ATOMS: atom_id res chain seq x y z
N MET A 1 17.08 12.45 -1.89
CA MET A 1 17.14 11.39 -0.86
C MET A 1 16.38 10.21 -1.45
N ALA A 2 15.88 9.25 -0.68
CA ALA A 2 14.77 8.43 -1.16
C ALA A 2 13.51 8.89 -0.41
N ALA A 3 12.33 8.73 -1.01
CA ALA A 3 11.07 9.05 -0.37
C ALA A 3 10.86 8.22 0.90
N THR A 4 10.19 8.80 1.89
CA THR A 4 9.69 8.08 3.06
C THR A 4 8.35 7.45 2.71
N PHE A 5 8.26 6.12 2.83
CA PHE A 5 7.06 5.35 2.52
C PHE A 5 6.27 5.02 3.78
N THR A 6 4.98 5.31 3.77
CA THR A 6 4.06 5.03 4.88
C THR A 6 2.91 4.16 4.39
N TRP A 7 2.84 2.95 4.92
CA TRP A 7 1.71 2.03 4.72
C TRP A 7 0.67 2.26 5.81
N ASN A 8 -0.60 2.32 5.41
CA ASN A 8 -1.72 2.48 6.32
C ASN A 8 -2.86 1.53 5.95
N ILE A 9 -3.53 0.99 6.97
CA ILE A 9 -4.68 0.10 6.84
C ILE A 9 -5.92 0.85 7.35
N PRO A 10 -6.71 1.49 6.46
CA PRO A 10 -7.95 2.15 6.85
C PRO A 10 -9.06 1.18 7.27
N GLN A 11 -9.10 -0.02 6.69
CA GLN A 11 -10.21 -0.96 6.81
C GLN A 11 -9.75 -2.41 6.59
N VAL A 12 -10.41 -3.34 7.26
CA VAL A 12 -10.34 -4.78 6.98
C VAL A 12 -11.75 -5.36 6.91
N ASP A 13 -11.96 -6.35 6.05
CA ASP A 13 -13.18 -7.14 6.00
C ASP A 13 -12.95 -8.48 6.69
N ARG A 14 -13.89 -8.92 7.52
CA ARG A 14 -13.79 -10.17 8.30
C ARG A 14 -15.03 -11.04 8.19
N GLN A 15 -14.86 -12.34 8.38
CA GLN A 15 -15.95 -13.27 8.66
C GLN A 15 -16.45 -13.06 10.10
N VAL A 16 -17.77 -12.89 10.26
CA VAL A 16 -18.37 -12.62 11.58
C VAL A 16 -18.29 -13.83 12.51
N SER A 17 -18.38 -15.05 11.98
CA SER A 17 -18.39 -16.29 12.78
C SER A 17 -17.04 -16.64 13.39
N SER A 18 -15.95 -16.38 12.67
CA SER A 18 -14.59 -16.76 13.06
C SER A 18 -13.70 -15.57 13.45
N GLY A 19 -14.08 -14.35 13.06
CA GLY A 19 -13.22 -13.17 13.15
C GLY A 19 -12.08 -13.16 12.12
N LEU A 20 -12.01 -14.15 11.21
CA LEU A 20 -10.97 -14.23 10.18
C LEU A 20 -11.06 -13.04 9.24
N ILE A 21 -9.97 -12.30 9.10
CA ILE A 21 -9.85 -11.24 8.08
C ILE A 21 -9.67 -11.91 6.71
N THR A 22 -10.48 -11.50 5.75
CA THR A 22 -10.48 -12.04 4.38
C THR A 22 -10.01 -11.04 3.35
N ASN A 23 -10.05 -9.75 3.67
CA ASN A 23 -9.62 -8.69 2.77
C ASN A 23 -9.05 -7.51 3.57
N ILE A 24 -7.93 -6.96 3.11
CA ILE A 24 -7.26 -5.83 3.75
C ILE A 24 -7.23 -4.67 2.75
N HIS A 25 -7.82 -3.54 3.14
CA HIS A 25 -7.75 -2.30 2.37
C HIS A 25 -6.53 -1.52 2.85
N TRP A 26 -5.72 -1.02 1.92
CA TRP A 26 -4.45 -0.38 2.22
C TRP A 26 -4.26 0.91 1.42
N ARG A 27 -3.43 1.79 1.96
CA ARG A 27 -2.93 3.00 1.31
C ARG A 27 -1.43 3.10 1.53
N LEU A 28 -0.69 3.44 0.49
CA LEU A 28 0.72 3.73 0.52
C LEU A 28 0.94 5.18 0.13
N THR A 29 1.62 5.94 0.99
CA THR A 29 2.00 7.33 0.74
C THR A 29 3.51 7.44 0.74
N ALA A 30 4.05 8.16 -0.24
CA ALA A 30 5.47 8.49 -0.36
C ALA A 30 5.65 10.01 -0.25
N VAL A 31 6.63 10.45 0.54
CA VAL A 31 6.97 11.88 0.69
C VAL A 31 8.47 12.07 0.57
N GLU A 32 8.90 13.05 -0.23
CA GLU A 32 10.32 13.43 -0.35
C GLU A 32 10.48 14.95 -0.47
N THR A 33 11.45 15.51 0.23
CA THR A 33 11.86 16.92 0.05
C THR A 33 13.05 17.02 -0.90
N ILE A 34 12.88 17.71 -2.03
CA ILE A 34 13.92 17.95 -3.04
C ILE A 34 14.09 19.45 -3.22
N ASN A 35 15.31 19.96 -3.00
CA ASN A 35 15.65 21.38 -3.09
C ASN A 35 14.70 22.30 -2.28
N GLY A 36 14.30 21.86 -1.09
CA GLY A 36 13.41 22.61 -0.20
C GLY A 36 11.92 22.58 -0.58
N THR A 37 11.54 21.82 -1.62
CA THR A 37 10.14 21.59 -2.00
C THR A 37 9.74 20.17 -1.62
N GLU A 38 8.63 20.02 -0.90
CA GLU A 38 8.05 18.72 -0.55
C GLU A 38 7.20 18.19 -1.71
N TYR A 39 7.48 16.96 -2.13
CA TYR A 39 6.71 16.22 -3.12
C TYR A 39 6.09 15.00 -2.46
N SER A 40 4.85 14.71 -2.84
CA SER A 40 4.14 13.51 -2.38
C SER A 40 3.52 12.74 -3.52
N ALA A 41 3.44 11.43 -3.35
CA ALA A 41 2.69 10.52 -4.23
C ALA A 41 1.98 9.47 -3.38
N GLU A 42 0.87 8.94 -3.86
CA GLU A 42 0.13 7.91 -3.16
C GLU A 42 -0.50 6.90 -4.10
N CYS A 43 -0.70 5.69 -3.60
CA CYS A 43 -1.55 4.68 -4.21
C CYS A 43 -2.35 3.95 -3.13
N TYR A 44 -3.42 3.28 -3.54
CA TYR A 44 -4.32 2.56 -2.65
C TYR A 44 -4.83 1.30 -3.34
N GLY A 45 -5.33 0.36 -2.54
CA GLY A 45 -5.92 -0.86 -3.06
C GLY A 45 -6.50 -1.72 -1.94
N SER A 46 -6.91 -2.92 -2.31
CA SER A 46 -7.30 -3.96 -1.38
C SER A 46 -6.70 -5.28 -1.83
N LYS A 47 -6.37 -6.15 -0.88
CA LYS A 47 -5.88 -7.50 -1.19
C LYS A 47 -6.60 -8.53 -0.35
N GLY A 48 -7.07 -9.58 -1.02
CA GLY A 48 -7.60 -10.76 -0.37
C GLY A 48 -6.50 -11.46 0.42
N VAL A 49 -6.79 -11.84 1.65
CA VAL A 49 -5.90 -12.65 2.49
C VAL A 49 -6.63 -13.90 2.93
N SER A 50 -5.89 -15.01 3.02
CA SER A 50 -6.41 -16.28 3.49
C SER A 50 -5.74 -16.67 4.80
N GLY A 51 -6.43 -17.45 5.61
CA GLY A 51 -5.93 -17.95 6.89
C GLY A 51 -6.84 -19.04 7.42
N ASP A 52 -6.34 -19.77 8.42
CA ASP A 52 -7.10 -20.80 9.12
C ASP A 52 -7.36 -20.35 10.58
N PRO A 53 -8.63 -20.11 10.97
CA PRO A 53 -8.98 -19.72 12.32
C PRO A 53 -8.73 -20.82 13.36
N SER A 54 -8.46 -22.06 12.92
CA SER A 54 -8.17 -23.21 13.79
C SER A 54 -6.67 -23.41 14.03
N ALA A 55 -5.81 -22.66 13.34
CA ALA A 55 -4.37 -22.77 13.48
C ALA A 55 -3.88 -22.27 14.85
N GLU A 56 -2.89 -22.93 15.44
CA GLU A 56 -2.34 -22.57 16.77
C GLU A 56 -1.75 -21.15 16.83
N GLY A 57 -1.38 -20.57 15.68
CA GLY A 57 -0.88 -19.20 15.56
C GLY A 57 -1.93 -18.15 15.15
N PHE A 58 -3.22 -18.50 15.13
CA PHE A 58 -4.26 -17.57 14.70
C PHE A 58 -4.39 -16.39 15.68
N ILE A 59 -4.27 -15.18 15.16
CA ILE A 59 -4.48 -13.95 15.94
C ILE A 59 -5.97 -13.61 15.89
N ALA A 60 -6.64 -13.71 17.04
CA ALA A 60 -8.02 -13.28 17.18
C ALA A 60 -8.18 -11.82 16.75
N TYR A 61 -9.30 -11.49 16.10
CA TYR A 61 -9.53 -10.17 15.50
C TYR A 61 -9.24 -9.00 16.45
N ASP A 62 -9.71 -9.10 17.70
CA ASP A 62 -9.56 -8.02 18.69
C ASP A 62 -8.10 -7.82 19.15
N SER A 63 -7.22 -8.76 18.82
CA SER A 63 -5.78 -8.72 19.09
C SER A 63 -4.94 -8.36 17.85
N VAL A 64 -5.56 -8.19 16.68
CA VAL A 64 -4.84 -7.83 15.45
C VAL A 64 -4.34 -6.40 15.54
N THR A 65 -3.05 -6.21 15.33
CA THR A 65 -2.45 -4.86 15.24
C THR A 65 -2.38 -4.38 13.79
N LYS A 66 -2.22 -3.07 13.60
CA LYS A 66 -1.99 -2.50 12.26
C LYS A 66 -0.74 -3.09 11.60
N ASP A 67 0.32 -3.35 12.37
CA ASP A 67 1.56 -3.92 11.83
C ASP A 67 1.37 -5.35 11.34
N ASN A 68 0.54 -6.16 12.03
CA ASN A 68 0.15 -7.47 11.52
C ASN A 68 -0.55 -7.36 10.17
N ALA A 69 -1.54 -6.47 10.05
CA ALA A 69 -2.29 -6.28 8.80
C ALA A 69 -1.39 -5.76 7.67
N ILE A 70 -0.44 -4.86 7.95
CA ILE A 70 0.55 -4.40 6.97
C ILE A 70 1.43 -5.55 6.49
N ALA A 71 1.94 -6.37 7.42
CA ALA A 71 2.78 -7.52 7.06
C ALA A 71 2.01 -8.52 6.19
N TRP A 72 0.75 -8.81 6.53
CA TRP A 72 -0.08 -9.75 5.77
C TRP A 72 -0.42 -9.24 4.37
N VAL A 73 -0.78 -7.96 4.23
CA VAL A 73 -1.08 -7.43 2.89
C VAL A 73 0.15 -7.34 2.01
N LYS A 74 1.31 -6.99 2.57
CA LYS A 74 2.58 -7.01 1.83
C LYS A 74 2.91 -8.43 1.36
N ALA A 75 2.84 -9.42 2.26
CA ALA A 75 3.06 -10.81 1.90
C ALA A 75 2.08 -11.32 0.83
N ALA A 76 0.81 -10.90 0.90
CA ALA A 76 -0.20 -11.29 -0.08
C ALA A 76 0.00 -10.61 -1.45
N LEU A 77 0.50 -9.37 -1.48
CA LEU A 77 0.90 -8.70 -2.72
C LEU A 77 2.15 -9.37 -3.33
N ASP A 78 3.15 -9.67 -2.51
CA ASP A 78 4.41 -10.26 -2.97
C ASP A 78 4.24 -11.72 -3.43
N ALA A 79 3.18 -12.40 -3.00
CA ALA A 79 2.84 -13.77 -3.42
C ALA A 79 2.00 -13.84 -4.71
N ASP A 80 1.50 -12.72 -5.21
CA ASP A 80 0.70 -12.67 -6.43
C ASP A 80 1.58 -12.22 -7.61
N GLU A 81 1.85 -13.13 -8.55
CA GLU A 81 2.72 -12.86 -9.69
C GLU A 81 2.08 -11.94 -10.75
N ASP A 82 0.76 -11.76 -10.73
CA ASP A 82 0.02 -10.95 -11.70
C ASP A 82 -0.21 -9.50 -11.22
N GLU A 83 0.21 -9.15 -10.01
CA GLU A 83 0.08 -7.81 -9.43
C GLU A 83 1.43 -7.25 -8.98
N ASP A 84 1.62 -5.92 -9.02
CA ASP A 84 2.88 -5.37 -8.52
C ASP A 84 3.06 -5.68 -7.02
N SER A 85 4.25 -6.13 -6.67
CA SER A 85 4.68 -6.34 -5.28
C SER A 85 4.65 -5.05 -4.45
N ALA A 86 4.80 -5.19 -3.13
CA ALA A 86 4.91 -4.04 -2.24
C ALA A 86 6.10 -3.14 -2.62
N ALA A 87 7.23 -3.75 -3.00
CA ALA A 87 8.44 -3.04 -3.41
C ALA A 87 8.26 -2.30 -4.75
N GLU A 88 7.58 -2.92 -5.72
CA GLU A 88 7.29 -2.29 -7.01
C GLU A 88 6.33 -1.10 -6.86
N LYS A 89 5.36 -1.19 -5.96
CA LYS A 89 4.48 -0.05 -5.62
C LYS A 89 5.27 1.11 -5.02
N GLU A 90 6.18 0.84 -4.08
CA GLU A 90 7.09 1.86 -3.52
C GLU A 90 7.97 2.49 -4.62
N ALA A 91 8.57 1.67 -5.49
CA ALA A 91 9.36 2.14 -6.63
C ALA A 91 8.54 2.99 -7.63
N GLY A 92 7.29 2.59 -7.89
CA GLY A 92 6.35 3.34 -8.72
C GLY A 92 6.05 4.73 -8.17
N LEU A 93 5.82 4.84 -6.85
CA LEU A 93 5.62 6.13 -6.20
C LEU A 93 6.89 7.00 -6.19
N GLN A 94 8.07 6.42 -6.00
CA GLN A 94 9.33 7.15 -6.17
C GLN A 94 9.45 7.70 -7.60
N GLY A 95 9.12 6.90 -8.61
CA GLY A 95 9.09 7.33 -10.00
C GLY A 95 8.12 8.49 -10.24
N GLN A 96 6.97 8.50 -9.59
CA GLN A 96 6.03 9.62 -9.64
C GLN A 96 6.60 10.89 -9.00
N ILE A 97 7.23 10.79 -7.83
CA ILE A 97 7.90 11.92 -7.17
C ILE A 97 8.96 12.51 -8.09
N ASN A 98 9.80 11.66 -8.71
CA ASN A 98 10.84 12.11 -9.62
C ASN A 98 10.26 12.87 -10.83
N LYS A 99 9.15 12.38 -11.39
CA LYS A 99 8.43 13.07 -12.48
C LYS A 99 7.83 14.41 -12.05
N LYS A 100 7.36 14.53 -10.80
CA LYS A 100 6.84 15.79 -10.26
C LYS A 100 7.96 16.81 -9.98
N ALA A 101 9.11 16.34 -9.50
CA ALA A 101 10.26 17.19 -9.19
C ALA A 101 11.04 17.64 -10.42
N ALA A 102 11.05 16.83 -11.49
CA ALA A 102 11.67 17.15 -12.78
C ALA A 102 10.71 16.86 -13.94
N PRO A 103 9.66 17.68 -14.13
CA PRO A 103 8.66 17.45 -15.16
C PRO A 103 9.26 17.70 -16.55
N ILE A 104 9.25 16.66 -17.39
CA ILE A 104 9.66 16.72 -18.81
C ILE A 104 8.48 16.66 -19.78
N GLN A 105 7.27 16.49 -19.24
CA GLN A 105 6.01 16.42 -19.98
C GLN A 105 5.04 17.44 -19.40
N ALA A 106 4.27 18.11 -20.26
CA ALA A 106 3.19 19.00 -19.89
C ALA A 106 1.91 18.58 -20.62
N SER A 107 0.76 18.73 -19.95
CA SER A 107 -0.55 18.51 -20.55
C SER A 107 -1.20 19.85 -20.89
N GLY A 108 -1.87 19.94 -22.04
CA GLY A 108 -2.59 21.15 -22.47
C GLY A 108 -3.40 20.91 -23.74
N THR A 109 -4.36 21.80 -24.01
CA THR A 109 -5.16 21.80 -25.24
C THR A 109 -4.69 22.95 -26.15
N PRO A 110 -4.00 22.67 -27.28
CA PRO A 110 -3.38 23.71 -28.10
C PRO A 110 -4.37 24.55 -28.94
N TRP A 111 -5.68 24.34 -28.83
CA TRP A 111 -6.72 24.93 -29.67
C TRP A 111 -7.64 25.90 -28.92
N ALA A 112 -7.09 26.75 -28.06
CA ALA A 112 -7.81 27.96 -27.64
C ALA A 112 -8.19 28.82 -28.86
#